data_AF-A0A142JIN9-F1
#
_entry.id   AF-A0A142JIN9-F1
#
_cell.length_a   1.000
_cell.length_b   1.000
_cell.length_c   1.000
_cell.angle_alpha   90.00
_cell.angle_beta   90.00
_cell.angle_gamma   90.00
#
_symmetry.space_group_name_H-M   'P 1'
#
loop_
_entity.id
_entity.type
_entity.pdbx_description
1 polymer ?
#
loop_
_entity_poly.entity_id
_entity_poly.type
_entity_poly.pdbx_seq_one_letter_code
_entity_poly.pdbx_strand_id
1 'polypeptide(L)'
;MNLKRAIAGGALVLAVALIGQFLGTMAGNADGERAKVRLEIVWPSLMSMPQEDRALLVGLAMSCRLERRQAEADEVVDCLRQAASSPDAMLPRGTDRASVPAQLNRLLAHQ
;
A
#
# COMPACT_ATOMS: atom_id res chain seq x y z
N MET A 1 -7.64 -43.67 -16.91
CA MET A 1 -7.21 -42.73 -15.85
C MET A 1 -8.34 -42.58 -14.84
N ASN A 2 -8.08 -42.90 -13.57
CA ASN A 2 -9.12 -42.99 -12.53
C ASN A 2 -9.72 -41.62 -12.19
N LEU A 3 -11.02 -41.44 -12.45
CA LEU A 3 -11.82 -40.24 -12.14
C LEU A 3 -11.63 -39.74 -10.70
N LYS A 4 -11.40 -40.65 -9.75
CA LYS A 4 -11.09 -40.34 -8.34
C LYS A 4 -9.81 -39.51 -8.14
N ARG A 5 -8.78 -39.68 -8.99
CA ARG A 5 -7.53 -38.90 -8.95
C ARG A 5 -7.72 -37.48 -9.47
N ALA A 6 -8.57 -37.29 -10.47
CA ALA A 6 -8.89 -35.96 -11.00
C ALA A 6 -9.69 -35.12 -9.98
N ILE A 7 -10.64 -35.75 -9.27
CA ILE A 7 -11.44 -35.10 -8.22
C ILE A 7 -10.57 -34.74 -7.00
N ALA A 8 -9.68 -35.65 -6.58
CA ALA A 8 -8.76 -35.38 -5.48
C ALA A 8 -7.74 -34.27 -5.81
N GLY A 9 -7.23 -34.23 -7.06
CA GLY A 9 -6.36 -33.17 -7.54
C GLY A 9 -7.06 -31.81 -7.60
N GLY A 10 -8.31 -31.77 -8.09
CA GLY A 10 -9.10 -30.54 -8.16
C GLY A 10 -9.47 -29.98 -6.77
N ALA A 11 -9.86 -30.85 -5.84
CA ALA A 11 -10.19 -30.44 -4.46
C ALA A 11 -8.98 -29.88 -3.71
N LEU A 12 -7.79 -30.46 -3.90
CA LEU A 12 -6.56 -29.99 -3.28
C LEU A 12 -6.15 -28.60 -3.81
N VAL A 13 -6.25 -28.37 -5.12
CA VAL A 13 -5.94 -27.06 -5.73
C VAL A 13 -6.91 -25.98 -5.24
N LEU A 14 -8.21 -26.29 -5.13
CA LEU A 14 -9.21 -25.36 -4.60
C LEU A 14 -8.95 -25.02 -3.13
N ALA A 15 -8.60 -26.00 -2.31
CA ALA A 15 -8.29 -25.77 -0.90
C ALA A 15 -7.06 -24.85 -0.73
N VAL A 16 -5.99 -25.08 -1.51
CA VAL A 16 -4.79 -24.24 -1.49
C VAL A 16 -5.10 -22.81 -1.96
N ALA A 17 -5.92 -22.65 -3.00
CA ALA A 17 -6.33 -21.34 -3.49
C ALA A 17 -7.13 -20.54 -2.45
N LEU A 18 -8.09 -21.18 -1.77
CA LEU A 18 -8.91 -20.54 -0.73
C LEU A 18 -8.07 -20.11 0.48
N ILE A 19 -7.16 -20.97 0.93
CA ILE A 19 -6.23 -20.64 2.02
C ILE A 19 -5.32 -19.47 1.60
N GLY A 20 -4.79 -19.51 0.38
CA GLY A 20 -3.95 -18.44 -0.16
C GLY A 20 -4.67 -17.10 -0.23
N GLN A 21 -5.94 -17.08 -0.67
CA GLN A 21 -6.77 -15.88 -0.66
C GLN A 21 -6.97 -15.36 0.76
N PHE A 22 -7.38 -16.22 1.69
CA PHE A 22 -7.67 -15.82 3.07
C PHE A 22 -6.44 -15.24 3.80
N LEU A 23 -5.28 -15.90 3.65
CA LEU A 23 -4.01 -15.41 4.19
C LEU A 23 -3.57 -14.10 3.52
N GLY A 24 -3.76 -13.98 2.20
CA GLY A 24 -3.43 -12.76 1.45
C GLY A 24 -4.25 -11.56 1.90
N THR A 25 -5.55 -11.72 2.13
CA THR A 25 -6.42 -10.62 2.62
C THR A 25 -6.05 -10.21 4.05
N MET A 26 -5.75 -11.17 4.93
CA MET A 26 -5.31 -10.86 6.30
C MET A 26 -3.95 -10.15 6.32
N ALA A 27 -2.99 -10.61 5.52
CA ALA A 27 -1.70 -9.96 5.38
C ALA A 27 -1.87 -8.53 4.83
N GLY A 28 -2.69 -8.35 3.80
CA GLY A 28 -3.01 -7.04 3.23
C GLY A 28 -3.66 -6.08 4.24
N ASN A 29 -4.58 -6.56 5.08
CA ASN A 29 -5.19 -5.75 6.14
C ASN A 29 -4.18 -5.34 7.21
N ALA A 30 -3.31 -6.26 7.63
CA ALA A 30 -2.27 -5.97 8.62
C ALA A 30 -1.22 -4.99 8.07
N ASP A 31 -0.83 -5.16 6.81
CA ASP A 31 0.10 -4.28 6.11
C ASP A 31 -0.51 -2.89 5.88
N GLY A 32 -1.80 -2.83 5.53
CA GLY A 32 -2.54 -1.58 5.40
C GLY A 32 -2.62 -0.80 6.71
N GLU A 33 -2.94 -1.44 7.83
CA GLU A 33 -2.97 -0.77 9.14
C GLU A 33 -1.58 -0.30 9.56
N ARG A 34 -0.54 -1.11 9.31
CA ARG A 34 0.85 -0.74 9.58
C ARG A 34 1.33 0.45 8.77
N ALA A 35 0.96 0.53 7.50
CA ALA A 35 1.27 1.67 6.65
C ALA A 35 0.51 2.93 7.11
N LYS A 36 -0.77 2.78 7.47
CA LYS A 36 -1.60 3.86 8.03
C LYS A 36 -1.00 4.43 9.32
N VAL A 37 -0.69 3.58 10.30
CA VAL A 37 -0.10 4.03 11.58
C VAL A 37 1.19 4.81 11.34
N ARG A 38 2.00 4.40 10.36
CA ARG A 38 3.23 5.11 9.98
C ARG A 38 2.96 6.45 9.30
N LEU A 39 1.96 6.52 8.41
CA LEU A 39 1.53 7.80 7.85
C LEU A 39 1.02 8.74 8.94
N GLU A 40 0.33 8.22 9.96
CA GLU A 40 -0.20 9.01 11.08
C GLU A 40 0.90 9.59 12.00
N ILE A 41 2.14 9.08 11.96
CA ILE A 41 3.29 9.70 12.63
C ILE A 41 3.57 11.09 12.06
N VAL A 42 3.42 11.21 10.74
CA VAL A 42 3.71 12.43 9.99
C VAL A 42 2.46 13.29 9.84
N TRP A 43 1.29 12.67 9.69
CA TRP A 43 0.00 13.34 9.57
C TRP A 43 -1.02 12.75 10.55
N PRO A 44 -1.08 13.24 11.81
CA PRO A 44 -2.01 12.72 12.82
C PRO A 44 -3.49 12.80 12.42
N SER A 45 -3.82 13.71 11.49
CA SER A 45 -5.16 13.94 10.97
C SER A 45 -5.39 13.32 9.59
N LEU A 46 -4.62 12.30 9.19
CA LEU A 46 -4.67 11.62 7.88
C LEU A 46 -6.09 11.28 7.40
N MET A 47 -6.93 10.77 8.29
CA MET A 47 -8.30 10.36 7.96
C MET A 47 -9.25 11.55 7.69
N SER A 48 -8.89 12.75 8.14
CA SER A 48 -9.63 13.98 7.90
C SER A 48 -9.18 14.74 6.64
N MET A 49 -8.07 14.33 6.02
CA MET A 49 -7.57 14.93 4.79
C MET A 49 -8.56 14.78 3.63
N PRO A 50 -8.49 15.66 2.62
CA PRO A 50 -9.16 15.46 1.34
C PRO A 50 -8.86 14.07 0.76
N GLN A 51 -9.85 13.47 0.11
CA GLN A 51 -9.72 12.11 -0.42
C GLN A 51 -8.56 12.00 -1.42
N GLU A 52 -8.33 13.03 -2.23
CA GLU A 52 -7.26 13.05 -3.23
C GLU A 52 -5.87 13.02 -2.59
N ASP A 53 -5.64 13.85 -1.57
CA ASP A 53 -4.37 13.90 -0.84
C ASP A 53 -4.11 12.57 -0.11
N ARG A 54 -5.13 12.04 0.58
CA ARG A 54 -5.02 10.74 1.24
C ARG A 54 -4.76 9.62 0.23
N ALA A 55 -5.42 9.62 -0.91
CA ALA A 55 -5.21 8.61 -1.95
C ALA A 55 -3.79 8.68 -2.54
N LEU A 56 -3.25 9.89 -2.72
CA LEU A 56 -1.86 10.08 -3.13
C LEU A 56 -0.90 9.48 -2.10
N LEU A 57 -1.05 9.84 -0.82
CA LEU A 57 -0.20 9.33 0.26
C LEU A 57 -0.26 7.80 0.38
N VAL A 58 -1.45 7.21 0.28
CA VAL A 58 -1.63 5.75 0.31
C VAL A 58 -0.99 5.07 -0.90
N GLY A 59 -1.15 5.63 -2.11
CA GLY A 59 -0.49 5.11 -3.32
C GLY A 59 1.03 5.12 -3.21
N LEU A 60 1.61 6.21 -2.71
CA LEU A 60 3.05 6.34 -2.47
C LEU A 60 3.53 5.38 -1.37
N ALA A 61 2.79 5.26 -0.27
CA ALA A 61 3.12 4.34 0.83
C ALA A 61 3.14 2.88 0.36
N MET A 62 2.19 2.46 -0.47
CA MET A 62 2.19 1.13 -1.09
C MET A 62 3.38 0.95 -2.04
N SER A 63 3.73 1.98 -2.81
CA SER A 63 4.84 1.95 -3.76
C SER A 63 6.19 1.71 -3.09
N CYS A 64 6.43 2.34 -1.94
CA CYS A 64 7.69 2.21 -1.20
C CYS A 64 7.66 1.13 -0.09
N ARG A 65 6.56 0.39 0.04
CA ARG A 65 6.31 -0.62 1.08
C ARG A 65 6.48 -0.07 2.49
N LEU A 66 5.77 1.02 2.77
CA LEU A 66 5.89 1.75 4.01
C LEU A 66 5.63 0.86 5.24
N GLU A 67 4.79 -0.18 5.13
CA GLU A 67 4.48 -1.12 6.21
C GLU A 67 5.71 -1.85 6.77
N ARG A 68 6.81 -1.89 6.00
CA ARG A 68 8.07 -2.55 6.35
C ARG A 68 9.14 -1.59 6.86
N ARG A 69 8.91 -0.28 6.76
CA ARG A 69 9.87 0.75 7.22
C ARG A 69 9.84 0.88 8.73
N GLN A 70 10.85 1.55 9.28
CA GLN A 70 10.84 1.92 10.70
C GLN A 70 9.69 2.91 10.95
N ALA A 71 9.17 2.90 12.18
CA ALA A 71 8.07 3.78 12.57
C ALA A 71 8.62 5.13 13.05
N GLU A 72 9.30 5.83 12.16
CA GLU A 72 9.96 7.12 12.41
C GLU A 72 9.59 8.11 11.31
N ALA A 73 9.42 9.39 11.66
CA ALA A 73 8.96 10.41 10.73
C ALA A 73 9.89 10.54 9.50
N ASP A 74 11.20 10.58 9.72
CA ASP A 74 12.18 10.73 8.63
C ASP A 74 12.14 9.53 7.67
N GLU A 75 12.04 8.31 8.19
CA GLU A 75 11.91 7.08 7.40
C GLU A 75 10.61 7.05 6.58
N VAL A 76 9.52 7.59 7.12
CA VAL A 76 8.25 7.74 6.40
C VAL A 76 8.42 8.74 5.26
N VAL A 77 8.98 9.92 5.53
CA VAL A 77 9.18 10.98 4.54
C VAL A 77 10.11 10.53 3.42
N ASP A 78 11.21 9.87 3.74
CA ASP A 78 12.17 9.37 2.77
C ASP A 78 11.58 8.28 1.88
N CYS A 79 10.81 7.34 2.45
CA CYS A 79 10.07 6.34 1.70
C CYS A 79 9.13 6.99 0.68
N LEU A 80 8.36 7.99 1.12
CA LEU A 80 7.39 8.68 0.26
C LEU A 80 8.07 9.50 -0.83
N ARG A 81 9.20 10.17 -0.54
CA ARG A 81 10.00 10.90 -1.54
C ARG A 81 10.61 9.96 -2.58
N GLN A 82 11.09 8.79 -2.16
CA GLN A 82 11.58 7.76 -3.06
C GLN A 82 10.46 7.26 -3.98
N ALA A 83 9.26 7.00 -3.44
CA ALA A 83 8.09 6.65 -4.25
C ALA A 83 7.70 7.79 -5.22
N ALA A 84 7.67 9.03 -4.75
CA ALA A 84 7.27 10.18 -5.57
C ALA A 84 8.18 10.40 -6.78
N SER A 85 9.45 10.01 -6.67
CA SER A 85 10.43 10.12 -7.75
C SER A 85 10.47 8.87 -8.65
N SER A 86 9.70 7.83 -8.32
CA SER A 86 9.72 6.56 -9.05
C SER A 86 8.82 6.60 -10.30
N PRO A 87 9.30 6.10 -11.45
CA PRO A 87 8.47 5.94 -12.65
C PRO A 87 7.36 4.90 -12.47
N ASP A 88 7.51 3.98 -11.51
CA ASP A 88 6.59 2.86 -11.29
C ASP A 88 5.69 3.07 -10.07
N ALA A 89 5.68 4.28 -9.50
CA ALA A 89 4.81 4.57 -8.37
C ALA A 89 3.34 4.31 -8.71
N MET A 90 2.64 3.66 -7.79
CA MET A 90 1.18 3.53 -7.78
C MET A 90 0.57 4.90 -7.48
N LEU A 91 -0.08 5.48 -8.49
CA LEU A 91 -0.71 6.79 -8.39
C LEU A 91 -2.23 6.66 -8.55
N PRO A 92 -3.00 7.55 -7.91
CA PRO A 92 -4.43 7.66 -8.20
C PRO A 92 -4.67 7.93 -9.69
N ARG A 93 -5.84 7.52 -10.19
CA ARG A 93 -6.20 7.74 -11.59
C ARG A 93 -6.29 9.24 -11.86
N GLY A 94 -5.68 9.68 -12.96
CA GLY A 94 -5.68 11.08 -13.38
C GLY A 94 -4.61 11.95 -12.72
N THR A 95 -3.81 11.41 -11.78
CA THR A 95 -2.65 12.12 -11.23
C THR A 95 -1.55 12.23 -12.28
N ASP A 96 -1.11 13.47 -12.56
CA ASP A 96 0.09 13.70 -13.37
C ASP A 96 1.34 13.32 -12.59
N ARG A 97 2.08 12.33 -13.08
CA ARG A 97 3.31 11.81 -12.44
C ARG A 97 4.36 12.91 -12.24
N ALA A 98 4.51 13.82 -13.19
CA ALA A 98 5.51 14.89 -13.09
C ALA A 98 5.21 15.85 -11.92
N SER A 99 3.94 15.99 -11.54
CA SER A 99 3.50 16.85 -10.44
C SER A 99 3.66 16.23 -9.05
N VAL A 100 3.82 14.90 -8.95
CA VAL A 100 3.78 14.15 -7.68
C VAL A 100 4.83 14.61 -6.66
N PRO A 101 6.12 14.81 -7.02
CA PRO A 101 7.11 15.31 -6.06
C PRO A 101 6.73 16.67 -5.46
N ALA A 102 6.20 17.57 -6.29
CA ALA A 102 5.77 18.89 -5.85
C ALA A 102 4.52 18.81 -4.95
N GLN A 103 3.56 17.94 -5.29
CA GLN A 103 2.38 17.71 -4.46
C GLN A 103 2.75 17.15 -3.08
N LEU A 104 3.62 16.13 -3.03
CA LEU A 104 4.12 15.57 -1.77
C LEU A 104 4.80 16.65 -0.93
N ASN A 105 5.70 17.45 -1.51
CA ASN A 105 6.38 18.52 -0.78
C ASN A 105 5.42 19.57 -0.21
N ARG A 106 4.29 19.85 -0.88
CA ARG A 106 3.24 20.71 -0.30
C ARG A 106 2.56 20.08 0.91
N LEU A 107 2.24 18.78 0.86
CA LEU A 107 1.66 18.07 2.01
C LEU A 107 2.63 17.98 3.18
N LEU A 108 3.93 17.79 2.89
CA LEU A 108 5.01 17.80 3.88
C LEU A 108 5.26 19.19 4.51
N ALA A 109 4.71 20.26 3.94
CA ALA A 109 4.79 21.60 4.53
C ALA A 109 3.62 21.88 5.50
N HIS A 110 2.60 21.03 5.54
CA HIS A 110 1.36 21.21 6.33
C HIS A 110 1.14 20.08 7.36
N GLN A 111 2.22 19.41 7.76
CA GLN A 111 2.26 18.38 8.79
C GLN A 111 2.40 19.00 10.18
#